data_AF-A0A1B9YEM5-F1
#
_entry.id   AF-A0A1B9YEM5-F1
#
_cell.length_a   1.000
_cell.length_b   1.000
_cell.length_c   1.000
_cell.angle_alpha   90.00
_cell.angle_beta   90.00
_cell.angle_gamma   90.00
#
_symmetry.space_group_name_H-M   'P 1'
#
loop_
_entity.id
_entity.type
_entity.pdbx_description
1 polymer ?
#
loop_
_entity_poly.entity_id
_entity_poly.type
_entity_poly.pdbx_seq_one_letter_code
_entity_poly.pdbx_strand_id
1 'polypeptide(L)' 'MKTVKAKFKCEAVTNFETAKEVKLSAVYGTSEENKDFSKYTPSGHLSIRIDNETEASTYFEPGSEYYLEFSKVEIK' A
#
# COMPACT_ATOMS: atom_id res chain seq x y z
N MET A 1 12.24 6.20 -16.08
CA MET A 1 12.54 6.03 -14.64
C MET A 1 12.20 4.61 -14.25
N LYS A 2 13.01 3.97 -13.41
CA LYS A 2 12.69 2.63 -12.90
C LYS A 2 11.70 2.78 -11.75
N THR A 3 10.51 2.20 -11.88
CA THR A 3 9.52 2.11 -10.80
C THR A 3 9.50 0.69 -10.27
N VAL A 4 9.24 0.53 -8.98
CA VAL A 4 9.01 -0.79 -8.35
C VAL A 4 7.54 -0.85 -7.98
N LYS A 5 6.83 -1.87 -8.47
CA LYS A 5 5.44 -2.12 -8.11
C LYS A 5 5.38 -3.25 -7.10
N ALA A 6 4.51 -3.09 -6.10
CA ALA A 6 4.28 -4.12 -5.10
C ALA A 6 2.79 -4.25 -4.82
N LYS A 7 2.28 -5.48 -4.81
CA LYS A 7 0.85 -5.74 -4.61
C LYS A 7 0.54 -5.94 -3.14
N PHE A 8 -0.39 -5.15 -2.62
CA PHE A 8 -0.75 -5.09 -1.21
C PHE A 8 -2.27 -5.21 -1.05
N LYS A 9 -2.71 -5.98 -0.06
CA LYS A 9 -4.13 -6.06 0.33
C LYS A 9 -4.40 -5.09 1.46
N CYS A 10 -5.49 -4.34 1.39
CA CYS A 10 -5.98 -3.56 2.52
C CYS A 10 -6.58 -4.50 3.54
N GLU A 11 -5.96 -4.57 4.71
CA GLU A 11 -6.40 -5.42 5.82
C GLU A 11 -7.46 -4.71 6.65
N ALA A 12 -7.28 -3.40 6.89
CA ALA A 12 -8.18 -2.63 7.72
C ALA A 12 -8.15 -1.14 7.38
N VAL A 13 -9.31 -0.51 7.57
CA VAL A 13 -9.48 0.95 7.62
C VAL A 13 -10.12 1.30 8.95
N THR A 14 -9.38 2.03 9.79
CA THR A 14 -9.84 2.49 11.11
C THR A 14 -10.17 3.97 11.04
N ASN A 15 -11.40 4.35 11.40
CA ASN A 15 -11.81 5.75 11.39
C ASN A 15 -11.54 6.39 12.76
N PHE A 16 -10.96 7.59 12.74
CA PHE A 16 -10.81 8.51 13.87
C PHE A 16 -11.60 9.79 13.59
N GLU A 17 -11.67 10.67 14.58
CA GLU A 17 -12.42 11.93 14.49
C GLU A 17 -11.97 12.80 13.31
N THR A 18 -10.66 12.95 13.09
CA THR A 18 -10.09 13.83 12.06
C THR A 18 -9.34 13.08 10.95
N ALA A 19 -9.16 11.77 11.08
CA ALA A 19 -8.32 10.99 10.17
C ALA A 19 -8.78 9.53 10.08
N LYS A 20 -8.18 8.78 9.16
CA LYS A 20 -8.28 7.34 9.05
C LYS A 20 -6.90 6.70 9.10
N GLU A 21 -6.80 5.51 9.65
CA GLU A 21 -5.62 4.66 9.52
C GLU A 21 -5.92 3.52 8.57
N VAL A 22 -5.10 3.39 7.53
CA VAL A 22 -5.19 2.30 6.56
C VAL A 22 -4.00 1.37 6.78
N LYS A 23 -4.29 0.09 6.94
CA LYS A 23 -3.30 -0.97 7.06
C LYS A 23 -3.34 -1.85 5.82
N LEU A 24 -2.18 -2.01 5.20
CA LEU A 24 -2.01 -2.93 4.08
C LEU A 24 -0.91 -3.95 4.37
N SER A 25 -1.06 -5.14 3.80
CA SER A 25 -0.08 -6.22 3.86
C SER A 25 0.30 -6.69 2.45
N ALA A 26 1.55 -7.09 2.24
CA ALA A 26 1.96 -7.64 0.95
C ALA A 26 1.19 -8.92 0.64
N VAL A 27 0.64 -9.03 -0.58
CA VAL A 27 -0.09 -10.22 -1.01
C VAL A 27 0.89 -11.38 -1.23
N TYR A 28 0.70 -12.48 -0.50
CA TYR A 28 1.45 -13.71 -0.68
C TYR A 28 0.92 -14.49 -1.88
N GLY A 29 1.79 -14.92 -2.81
CA GLY A 29 1.40 -15.78 -3.92
C GLY A 29 2.31 -15.73 -5.14
N THR A 30 1.85 -16.36 -6.23
CA THR A 30 2.53 -16.44 -7.53
C THR A 30 2.31 -15.22 -8.42
N SER A 31 1.82 -14.11 -7.87
CA SER A 31 1.62 -12.87 -8.63
C SER A 31 2.96 -12.37 -9.15
N GLU A 32 3.11 -12.29 -10.47
CA GLU A 32 4.36 -11.87 -11.11
C GLU A 32 4.81 -10.48 -10.65
N GLU A 33 3.89 -9.63 -10.21
CA GLU A 33 4.16 -8.26 -9.78
C GLU A 33 5.05 -8.15 -8.53
N ASN A 34 5.14 -9.20 -7.70
CA ASN A 34 5.98 -9.16 -6.50
C ASN A 34 7.44 -9.60 -6.77
N LYS A 35 7.73 -10.11 -7.97
CA LYS A 35 9.08 -10.58 -8.35
C LYS A 35 10.14 -9.47 -8.32
N ASP A 36 9.71 -8.22 -8.42
CA ASP A 36 10.60 -7.05 -8.41
C ASP A 36 11.23 -6.80 -7.03
N PHE A 37 10.60 -7.25 -5.93
CA PHE A 37 11.13 -7.04 -4.57
C PHE A 37 11.22 -8.32 -3.71
N SER A 38 10.53 -9.41 -4.06
CA SER A 38 10.71 -10.70 -3.38
C SER A 38 10.52 -11.88 -4.32
N LYS A 39 11.48 -12.81 -4.27
CA LYS A 39 11.52 -14.02 -5.11
C LYS A 39 10.80 -15.23 -4.47
N TYR A 40 10.59 -15.22 -3.16
CA TYR A 40 10.14 -16.40 -2.42
C TYR A 40 8.98 -16.11 -1.46
N THR A 41 9.14 -15.10 -0.60
CA THR A 41 8.13 -14.73 0.40
C THR A 41 8.01 -13.21 0.43
N PRO A 42 7.09 -12.59 -0.34
CA PRO A 42 6.87 -11.16 -0.28
C PRO A 42 6.36 -10.77 1.11
N SER A 43 7.11 -9.93 1.81
CA SER A 43 6.72 -9.41 3.12
C SER A 43 6.78 -7.89 3.09
N GLY A 44 5.72 -7.26 3.59
CA GLY A 44 5.65 -5.81 3.69
C GLY A 44 4.41 -5.40 4.44
N HIS A 45 4.52 -4.31 5.18
CA HIS A 45 3.40 -3.68 5.86
C HIS A 45 3.44 -2.18 5.58
N LEU A 46 2.28 -1.62 5.26
CA LEU A 46 2.09 -0.18 5.20
C LEU A 46 1.01 0.18 6.22
N SER A 47 1.34 1.08 7.12
CA SER A 47 0.37 1.76 7.99
C SER A 47 0.47 3.25 7.68
N ILE A 48 -0.60 3.81 7.14
CA ILE A 48 -0.67 5.22 6.79
C ILE A 48 -1.86 5.88 7.47
N ARG A 49 -1.62 7.06 8.04
CA ARG A 49 -2.66 7.93 8.57
C ARG A 49 -3.03 8.97 7.51
N ILE A 50 -4.32 9.07 7.21
CA ILE A 50 -4.87 9.87 6.13
C ILE A 50 -5.88 10.82 6.74
N ASP A 51 -5.67 12.13 6.58
CA ASP A 51 -6.61 13.13 7.09
C ASP A 51 -7.93 13.08 6.31
N ASN A 52 -9.05 13.29 7.00
CA ASN A 52 -10.39 13.15 6.43
C ASN A 52 -10.67 14.13 5.27
N GLU A 53 -9.93 15.25 5.22
CA GLU A 53 -10.05 16.29 4.19
C GLU A 53 -9.27 15.97 2.89
N THR A 54 -8.49 14.89 2.87
CA THR A 54 -7.73 14.48 1.67
C THR A 54 -8.53 13.54 0.79
N GLU A 55 -8.25 13.55 -0.52
CA GLU A 55 -8.90 12.66 -1.50
C GLU A 55 -8.67 11.17 -1.20
N ALA A 56 -7.54 10.83 -0.58
CA ALA A 56 -7.21 9.44 -0.21
C ALA A 56 -8.13 8.87 0.89
N SER A 57 -8.89 9.71 1.61
CA SER A 57 -9.73 9.30 2.74
C SER A 57 -10.88 8.37 2.34
N THR A 58 -11.28 8.34 1.06
CA THR A 58 -12.37 7.51 0.53
C THR A 58 -11.90 6.43 -0.44
N TYR A 59 -10.59 6.31 -0.66
CA TYR A 59 -10.03 5.44 -1.70
C TYR A 59 -9.84 3.97 -1.25
N PHE A 60 -9.56 3.75 0.04
CA PHE A 60 -9.19 2.44 0.56
C PHE A 60 -10.39 1.67 1.11
N GLU A 61 -10.49 0.42 0.70
CA GLU A 61 -11.56 -0.52 1.07
C GLU A 61 -10.95 -1.79 1.66
N PRO A 62 -11.36 -2.21 2.88
CA PRO A 62 -10.90 -3.47 3.45
C PRO A 62 -11.20 -4.66 2.54
N GLY A 63 -10.22 -5.54 2.34
CA GLY A 63 -10.31 -6.71 1.46
C GLY A 63 -9.83 -6.47 0.04
N SER A 64 -9.79 -5.22 -0.43
CA SER A 64 -9.34 -4.86 -1.77
C SER A 64 -7.81 -4.87 -1.90
N GLU A 65 -7.32 -5.09 -3.12
CA GLU A 65 -5.90 -5.13 -3.45
C GLU A 65 -5.49 -3.87 -4.21
N TYR A 66 -4.31 -3.35 -3.88
CA TYR A 66 -3.75 -2.10 -4.39
C TYR A 66 -2.30 -2.32 -4.81
N TYR A 67 -1.84 -1.51 -5.76
CA TYR A 67 -0.42 -1.42 -6.08
C TYR A 67 0.21 -0.26 -5.31
N LEU A 68 1.30 -0.54 -4.61
CA LEU A 68 2.24 0.48 -4.18
C LEU A 68 3.27 0.66 -5.28
N GLU A 69 3.42 1.90 -5.76
CA GLU A 69 4.45 2.26 -6.74
C GLU A 69 5.50 3.13 -6.07
N PHE A 70 6.75 2.66 -6.08
CA PHE A 70 7.88 3.41 -5.56
C PHE A 70 8.61 4.10 -6.70
N SER A 71 8.69 5.42 -6.63
CA SER A 71 9.49 6.27 -7.51
C SER A 71 10.61 6.94 -6.71
N LYS A 72 11.83 6.94 -7.27
CA LYS A 72 12.99 7.58 -6.63
C LYS A 72 12.84 9.10 -6.76
N VAL A 73 12.89 9.80 -5.63
CA VAL A 73 12.98 11.27 -5.58
C VAL A 73 14.45 11.67 -5.44
N GLU A 74 14.87 12.68 -6.20
CA GLU A 74 16.19 13.30 -6.03
C GLU A 74 16.14 14.29 -4.87
N ILE A 75 17.04 14.13 -3.90
CA ILE A 75 17.19 15.09 -2.80
C ILE A 75 17.87 16.34 -3.37
N LYS A 76 17.21 17.49 -3.24
CA LYS A 76 17.78 18.80 -3.59
C LYS A 76 18.54 19.39 -2.41
#